data_AF-A0A936T754-F1
#
_entry.id   AF-A0A936T754-F1
#
_cell.length_a   1.000
_cell.length_b   1.000
_cell.length_c   1.000
_cell.angle_alpha   90.00
_cell.angle_beta   90.00
_cell.angle_gamma   90.00
#
_symmetry.space_group_name_H-M   'P 1'
#
loop_
_entity.id
_entity.type
_entity.pdbx_description
1 polymer ?
#
loop_
_entity_poly.entity_id
_entity_poly.type
_entity_poly.pdbx_seq_one_letter_code
_entity_poly.pdbx_strand_id
1 'polypeptide(L)'
;MPTPHTMNTELTEPHGSHQITYEDRYSSLGVLFYGIAASDRTVVQVELKAFQDMMMQHWMATDPTLDEAGVASVRYMDIAFDEAHRSGMGAEEAFATFEADLLREPERYDAWTRDLILRTADAIAQASAGVNASEAKFIGRLQKLLGRA
;
A
#
# COMPACT_ATOMS: atom_id res chain seq x y z
N MET A 1 10.87 59.91 -18.59
CA MET A 1 11.34 59.96 -17.19
C MET A 1 10.75 58.75 -16.45
N PRO A 2 11.47 57.62 -16.32
CA PRO A 2 11.10 56.55 -15.41
C PRO A 2 11.84 56.69 -14.06
N THR A 3 11.13 56.50 -12.95
CA THR A 3 11.70 56.43 -11.60
C THR A 3 12.20 55.01 -11.26
N PRO A 4 13.19 54.86 -10.36
CA PRO A 4 13.96 53.62 -10.20
C PRO A 4 13.64 52.81 -8.93
N HIS A 5 13.97 51.51 -9.02
CA HIS A 5 14.32 50.55 -7.98
C HIS A 5 13.34 50.27 -6.82
N THR A 6 12.89 49.02 -6.74
CA THR A 6 13.28 48.14 -5.61
C THR A 6 13.43 46.72 -6.15
N MET A 7 14.68 46.25 -6.14
CA MET A 7 15.05 44.86 -6.30
C MET A 7 14.85 44.23 -4.92
N ASN A 8 13.85 43.36 -4.77
CA ASN A 8 13.78 42.46 -3.62
C ASN A 8 13.98 41.04 -4.14
N THR A 9 15.22 40.60 -4.01
CA THR A 9 15.61 39.20 -3.87
C THR A 9 15.10 38.69 -2.51
N GLU A 10 14.97 37.36 -2.37
CA GLU A 10 14.47 36.58 -1.21
C GLU A 10 12.95 36.28 -1.31
N LEU A 11 12.45 35.03 -1.27
CA LEU A 11 12.98 33.77 -0.76
C LEU A 11 12.74 32.63 -1.77
N THR A 12 13.76 31.79 -1.96
CA THR A 12 13.57 30.42 -2.42
C THR A 12 12.99 29.63 -1.25
N GLU A 13 11.68 29.36 -1.27
CA GLU A 13 11.04 28.40 -0.35
C GLU A 13 11.52 26.99 -0.71
N PRO A 14 12.11 26.23 0.22
CA PRO A 14 12.56 24.88 -0.05
C PRO A 14 11.47 23.85 0.32
N HIS A 15 11.24 22.90 -0.61
CA HIS A 15 10.52 21.63 -0.46
C HIS A 15 8.98 21.71 -0.40
N GLY A 16 8.34 21.40 -1.53
CA GLY A 16 6.91 21.10 -1.57
C GLY A 16 6.58 19.89 -0.72
N SER A 17 5.78 20.09 0.32
CA SER A 17 5.10 19.05 1.07
C SER A 17 4.13 18.31 0.14
N HIS A 18 4.56 17.19 -0.45
CA HIS A 18 3.67 16.35 -1.24
C HIS A 18 2.68 15.66 -0.29
N GLN A 19 1.46 16.18 -0.22
CA GLN A 19 0.36 15.58 0.51
C GLN A 19 0.07 14.19 -0.07
N ILE A 20 -0.09 13.16 0.78
CA ILE A 20 -0.42 11.81 0.30
C ILE A 20 -1.87 11.78 -0.18
N THR A 21 -2.12 11.33 -1.40
CA THR A 21 -3.46 11.26 -1.99
C THR A 21 -4.17 9.96 -1.62
N TYR A 22 -5.49 9.89 -1.85
CA TYR A 22 -6.28 8.65 -1.72
C TYR A 22 -5.70 7.54 -2.59
N GLU A 23 -5.33 7.87 -3.83
CA GLU A 23 -4.68 6.96 -4.77
C GLU A 23 -3.35 6.40 -4.22
N ASP A 24 -2.45 7.26 -3.73
CA ASP A 24 -1.17 6.82 -3.18
C ASP A 24 -1.36 5.80 -2.04
N ARG A 25 -2.33 6.06 -1.16
CA ARG A 25 -2.65 5.16 -0.04
C ARG A 25 -2.97 3.75 -0.53
N TYR A 26 -3.91 3.61 -1.45
CA TYR A 26 -4.36 2.29 -1.90
C TYR A 26 -3.38 1.66 -2.89
N SER A 27 -2.66 2.46 -3.67
CA SER A 27 -1.53 1.96 -4.47
C SER A 27 -0.44 1.35 -3.58
N SER A 28 -0.11 2.00 -2.45
CA SER A 28 0.87 1.47 -1.48
C SER A 28 0.44 0.10 -0.90
N LEU A 29 -0.87 -0.13 -0.74
CA LEU A 29 -1.41 -1.42 -0.31
C LEU A 29 -1.29 -2.48 -1.41
N GLY A 30 -1.57 -2.13 -2.67
CA GLY A 30 -1.36 -3.04 -3.80
C GLY A 30 0.09 -3.52 -3.89
N VAL A 31 1.04 -2.58 -3.73
CA VAL A 31 2.47 -2.89 -3.67
C VAL A 31 2.81 -3.80 -2.48
N LEU A 32 2.31 -3.50 -1.28
CA LEU A 32 2.50 -4.36 -0.10
C LEU A 32 2.02 -5.79 -0.33
N PHE A 33 0.80 -5.95 -0.85
CA PHE A 33 0.19 -7.26 -1.09
C PHE A 33 0.94 -8.06 -2.15
N TYR A 34 1.44 -7.39 -3.19
CA TYR A 34 2.37 -8.00 -4.13
C TYR A 34 3.66 -8.46 -3.43
N GLY A 35 4.25 -7.63 -2.57
CA GLY A 35 5.48 -7.98 -1.85
C GLY A 35 5.33 -9.23 -0.99
N ILE A 36 4.16 -9.44 -0.40
CA ILE A 36 3.84 -10.66 0.37
C ILE A 36 3.74 -11.86 -0.57
N ALA A 37 2.97 -11.74 -1.65
CA ALA A 37 2.81 -12.80 -2.66
C ALA A 37 4.12 -13.15 -3.40
N ALA A 38 5.05 -12.19 -3.54
CA ALA A 38 6.32 -12.40 -4.24
C ALA A 38 7.47 -12.81 -3.30
N SER A 39 7.21 -13.00 -2.00
CA SER A 39 8.24 -13.17 -0.97
C SER A 39 9.05 -14.47 -1.11
N ASP A 40 8.50 -15.50 -1.75
CA ASP A 40 9.17 -16.77 -2.08
C ASP A 40 9.83 -16.77 -3.47
N ARG A 41 9.80 -15.62 -4.15
CA ARG A 41 10.28 -15.34 -5.52
C ARG A 41 9.44 -15.96 -6.64
N THR A 42 8.22 -16.41 -6.40
CA THR A 42 7.28 -16.77 -7.47
C THR A 42 5.85 -16.53 -7.03
N VAL A 43 5.21 -15.48 -7.56
CA VAL A 43 3.75 -15.32 -7.39
C VAL A 43 3.06 -16.48 -8.12
N VAL A 44 2.44 -17.38 -7.36
CA VAL A 44 1.65 -18.49 -7.91
C VAL A 44 0.21 -18.00 -8.13
N GLN A 45 -0.47 -18.57 -9.12
CA GLN A 45 -1.89 -18.29 -9.43
C GLN A 45 -2.82 -18.33 -8.20
N VAL A 46 -2.47 -19.09 -7.16
CA VAL A 46 -3.25 -19.20 -5.91
C VAL A 46 -3.17 -17.95 -5.03
N GLU A 47 -2.02 -17.28 -4.97
CA GLU A 47 -1.83 -16.06 -4.17
C GLU A 47 -2.49 -14.86 -4.83
N LEU A 48 -2.35 -14.76 -6.16
CA LEU A 48 -3.08 -13.76 -6.96
C LEU A 48 -4.60 -13.93 -6.79
N LYS A 49 -5.08 -15.18 -6.81
CA LYS A 49 -6.49 -15.45 -6.56
C LYS A 49 -6.91 -15.04 -5.15
N ALA A 50 -6.11 -15.32 -4.13
CA ALA A 50 -6.41 -14.93 -2.76
C ALA A 50 -6.47 -13.40 -2.59
N PHE A 51 -5.56 -12.66 -3.24
CA PHE A 51 -5.61 -11.21 -3.31
C PHE A 51 -6.92 -10.73 -3.97
N GLN A 52 -7.29 -11.26 -5.14
CA GLN A 52 -8.52 -10.90 -5.85
C GLN A 52 -9.79 -11.23 -5.05
N ASP A 53 -9.82 -12.39 -4.38
CA ASP A 53 -10.93 -12.77 -3.51
C ASP A 53 -11.08 -11.77 -2.35
N MET A 54 -9.97 -11.36 -1.72
CA MET A 54 -9.99 -10.33 -0.68
C MET A 54 -10.48 -8.98 -1.20
N MET A 55 -10.04 -8.57 -2.40
CA MET A 55 -10.50 -7.32 -3.02
C MET A 55 -12.01 -7.33 -3.21
N MET A 56 -12.56 -8.41 -3.79
CA MET A 56 -13.97 -8.54 -4.09
C MET A 56 -14.85 -8.68 -2.84
N GLN A 57 -14.43 -9.52 -1.89
CA GLN A 57 -15.26 -9.91 -0.74
C GLN A 57 -15.16 -8.95 0.43
N HIS A 58 -14.07 -8.18 0.52
CA HIS A 58 -13.82 -7.32 1.67
C HIS A 58 -13.59 -5.88 1.26
N TRP A 59 -12.65 -5.58 0.36
CA TRP A 59 -12.37 -4.17 0.02
C TRP A 59 -13.48 -3.52 -0.79
N MET A 60 -14.14 -4.27 -1.66
CA MET A 60 -15.27 -3.79 -2.46
C MET A 60 -16.60 -3.84 -1.69
N ALA A 61 -16.76 -4.79 -0.77
CA ALA A 61 -18.02 -5.07 -0.08
C ALA A 61 -18.14 -4.44 1.31
N THR A 62 -17.06 -3.92 1.89
CA THR A 62 -17.03 -3.51 3.30
C THR A 62 -17.28 -2.02 3.55
N ASP A 63 -18.02 -1.35 2.67
CA ASP A 63 -18.60 -0.05 3.01
C ASP A 63 -20.15 -0.13 2.97
N PRO A 64 -20.84 0.09 4.11
CA PRO A 64 -22.30 0.31 4.14
C PRO A 64 -22.76 1.48 3.27
N THR A 65 -21.83 2.32 2.82
CA THR A 65 -21.97 3.29 1.75
C THR A 65 -21.17 2.83 0.54
N LEU A 66 -21.80 2.05 -0.34
CA LEU A 66 -21.31 1.85 -1.70
C LEU A 66 -21.30 3.21 -2.43
N ASP A 67 -20.22 3.96 -2.27
CA ASP A 67 -19.88 5.09 -3.11
C ASP A 67 -18.62 4.76 -3.95
N GLU A 68 -18.33 5.61 -4.93
CA GLU A 68 -17.24 5.46 -5.89
C GLU A 68 -15.86 5.21 -5.25
N ALA A 69 -15.68 5.47 -3.95
CA ALA A 69 -14.43 5.31 -3.22
C ALA A 69 -14.01 3.85 -3.05
N GLY A 70 -14.95 2.93 -2.77
CA GLY A 70 -14.65 1.49 -2.64
C GLY A 70 -14.13 0.91 -3.96
N VAL A 71 -14.82 1.23 -5.06
CA VAL A 71 -14.40 0.85 -6.43
C VAL A 71 -13.05 1.46 -6.80
N ALA A 72 -12.82 2.72 -6.42
CA ALA A 72 -11.53 3.38 -6.66
C ALA A 72 -10.39 2.69 -5.88
N SER A 73 -10.61 2.32 -4.62
CA SER A 73 -9.60 1.67 -3.78
C SER A 73 -9.12 0.35 -4.38
N VAL A 74 -10.05 -0.52 -4.77
CA VAL A 74 -9.75 -1.81 -5.42
C VAL A 74 -8.99 -1.58 -6.72
N ARG A 75 -9.43 -0.63 -7.54
CA ARG A 75 -8.74 -0.30 -8.80
C ARG A 75 -7.30 0.15 -8.58
N TYR A 76 -7.03 0.98 -7.56
CA TYR A 76 -5.67 1.43 -7.26
C TYR A 76 -4.79 0.29 -6.73
N MET A 77 -5.33 -0.55 -5.85
CA MET A 77 -4.63 -1.75 -5.38
C MET A 77 -4.30 -2.71 -6.53
N ASP A 78 -5.26 -3.01 -7.40
CA ASP A 78 -5.08 -3.90 -8.55
C ASP A 78 -4.00 -3.36 -9.52
N ILE A 79 -4.09 -2.09 -9.91
CA ILE A 79 -3.11 -1.47 -10.82
C ILE A 79 -1.70 -1.51 -10.21
N ALA A 80 -1.56 -1.16 -8.94
CA ALA A 80 -0.27 -1.13 -8.28
C ALA A 80 0.32 -2.53 -8.07
N PHE A 81 -0.52 -3.52 -7.76
CA PHE A 81 -0.11 -4.93 -7.69
C PHE A 81 0.43 -5.40 -9.05
N ASP A 82 -0.34 -5.17 -10.13
CA ASP A 82 0.04 -5.56 -11.48
C ASP A 82 1.34 -4.86 -11.94
N GLU A 83 1.51 -3.58 -11.62
CA GLU A 83 2.74 -2.85 -11.96
C GLU A 83 3.96 -3.38 -11.19
N ALA A 84 3.81 -3.65 -9.89
CA ALA A 84 4.88 -4.25 -9.08
C ALA A 84 5.25 -5.66 -9.61
N HIS A 85 4.26 -6.44 -10.05
CA HIS A 85 4.49 -7.73 -10.70
C HIS A 85 5.20 -7.60 -12.05
N ARG A 86 4.73 -6.71 -12.94
CA ARG A 86 5.34 -6.49 -14.26
C ARG A 86 6.77 -5.97 -14.18
N SER A 87 7.06 -5.12 -13.20
CA SER A 87 8.41 -4.58 -12.97
C SER A 87 9.35 -5.58 -12.30
N GLY A 88 8.83 -6.68 -11.73
CA GLY A 88 9.62 -7.64 -10.97
C GLY A 88 10.16 -7.05 -9.66
N MET A 89 9.40 -6.13 -9.05
CA MET A 89 9.77 -5.48 -7.80
C MET A 89 10.10 -6.51 -6.71
N GLY A 90 11.10 -6.24 -5.87
CA GLY A 90 11.49 -7.13 -4.79
C GLY A 90 10.53 -7.04 -3.60
N ALA A 91 10.26 -8.16 -2.92
CA ALA A 91 9.38 -8.19 -1.74
C ALA A 91 9.79 -7.20 -0.62
N GLU A 92 11.09 -7.05 -0.37
CA GLU A 92 11.60 -6.07 0.61
C GLU A 92 11.40 -4.61 0.15
N GLU A 93 11.57 -4.34 -1.15
CA GLU A 93 11.34 -3.02 -1.74
C GLU A 93 9.86 -2.63 -1.67
N ALA A 94 8.98 -3.58 -2.01
CA ALA A 94 7.55 -3.42 -1.90
C ALA A 94 7.11 -3.12 -0.45
N PHE A 95 7.63 -3.88 0.52
CA PHE A 95 7.34 -3.62 1.93
C PHE A 95 7.85 -2.25 2.40
N ALA A 96 9.08 -1.88 2.04
CA ALA A 96 9.67 -0.59 2.39
C ALA A 96 8.88 0.59 1.83
N THR A 97 8.31 0.43 0.63
CA THR A 97 7.45 1.44 -0.01
C THR A 97 6.20 1.70 0.84
N PHE A 98 5.50 0.65 1.27
CA PHE A 98 4.36 0.79 2.18
C PHE A 98 4.75 1.34 3.55
N GLU A 99 5.86 0.87 4.12
CA GLU A 99 6.36 1.34 5.42
C GLU A 99 6.63 2.84 5.41
N ALA A 100 7.27 3.36 4.35
CA ALA A 100 7.51 4.79 4.17
C ALA A 100 6.19 5.59 4.09
N ASP A 101 5.20 5.06 3.35
CA ASP A 101 3.91 5.72 3.19
C ASP A 101 3.11 5.76 4.50
N LEU A 102 3.10 4.67 5.27
CA LEU A 102 2.45 4.60 6.56
C LEU A 102 3.12 5.52 7.60
N LEU A 103 4.46 5.56 7.65
CA LEU A 103 5.18 6.40 8.61
C LEU A 103 5.04 7.89 8.31
N ARG A 104 4.75 8.27 7.06
CA ARG A 104 4.50 9.65 6.65
C ARG A 104 3.15 10.17 7.17
N GLU A 105 2.10 9.34 7.19
CA GLU A 105 0.77 9.69 7.75
C GLU A 105 0.12 8.52 8.51
N PRO A 106 0.58 8.20 9.74
CA PRO A 106 0.15 7.00 10.46
C PRO A 106 -1.32 7.03 10.90
N GLU A 107 -1.89 8.21 11.14
CA GLU A 107 -3.29 8.38 11.55
C GLU A 107 -4.30 8.05 10.43
N ARG A 108 -3.81 7.88 9.19
CA ARG A 108 -4.64 7.67 8.01
C ARG A 108 -5.31 6.30 7.96
N TYR A 109 -4.77 5.33 8.68
CA TYR A 109 -5.34 4.00 8.78
C TYR A 109 -6.01 3.85 10.15
N ASP A 110 -7.33 3.84 10.16
CA ASP A 110 -8.11 3.53 11.35
C ASP A 110 -7.95 2.06 11.75
N ALA A 111 -8.44 1.71 12.95
CA ALA A 111 -8.29 0.36 13.49
C ALA A 111 -8.93 -0.70 12.57
N TRP A 112 -10.03 -0.36 11.90
CA TRP A 112 -10.72 -1.25 10.97
C TRP A 112 -9.89 -1.51 9.70
N THR A 113 -9.37 -0.47 9.06
CA THR A 113 -8.51 -0.62 7.88
C THR A 113 -7.25 -1.39 8.22
N ARG A 114 -6.63 -1.12 9.39
CA ARG A 114 -5.45 -1.87 9.86
C ARG A 114 -5.74 -3.36 10.03
N ASP A 115 -6.92 -3.70 10.56
CA ASP A 115 -7.39 -5.09 10.66
C ASP A 115 -7.54 -5.73 9.27
N LEU A 116 -8.14 -5.02 8.34
CA LEU A 116 -8.37 -5.53 6.99
C LEU A 116 -7.05 -5.74 6.23
N ILE A 117 -6.08 -4.82 6.37
CA ILE A 117 -4.73 -4.98 5.80
C ILE A 117 -4.07 -6.28 6.29
N LEU A 118 -4.13 -6.55 7.60
CA LEU A 118 -3.56 -7.76 8.18
C LEU A 118 -4.26 -9.02 7.67
N ARG A 119 -5.59 -9.03 7.61
CA ARG A 119 -6.34 -10.18 7.09
C ARG A 119 -6.03 -10.45 5.63
N THR A 120 -5.90 -9.41 4.81
CA THR A 120 -5.54 -9.57 3.40
C THR A 120 -4.12 -10.12 3.25
N ALA A 121 -3.17 -9.56 4.00
CA ALA A 121 -1.80 -10.06 4.07
C ALA A 121 -1.74 -11.55 4.47
N ASP A 122 -2.46 -11.92 5.55
CA ASP A 122 -2.53 -13.30 6.03
C ASP A 122 -3.19 -14.25 5.02
N ALA A 123 -4.26 -13.83 4.36
CA ALA A 123 -4.95 -14.64 3.35
C ALA A 123 -4.05 -14.94 2.13
N ILE A 124 -3.27 -13.95 1.69
CA ILE A 124 -2.30 -14.12 0.60
C ILE A 124 -1.21 -15.10 1.03
N ALA A 125 -0.58 -14.87 2.18
CA ALA A 125 0.48 -15.73 2.69
C ALA A 125 0.01 -17.19 2.91
N GLN A 126 -1.22 -17.39 3.41
CA GLN A 126 -1.77 -18.73 3.63
C GLN A 126 -2.23 -19.45 2.35
N ALA A 127 -2.43 -18.72 1.25
CA ALA A 127 -2.78 -19.32 -0.02
C ALA A 127 -1.60 -20.06 -0.67
N SER A 128 -0.37 -19.71 -0.27
CA SER A 128 0.84 -20.44 -0.64
C SER A 128 0.86 -21.84 -0.02
N ALA A 129 1.31 -22.84 -0.79
CA ALA A 129 1.35 -24.25 -0.36
C ALA A 129 2.37 -24.54 0.74
N GLY A 130 3.09 -23.52 1.22
CA GLY A 130 3.86 -23.60 2.44
C GLY A 130 4.01 -22.21 3.02
N VAL A 131 3.49 -22.01 4.24
CA VAL A 131 3.89 -20.87 5.08
C VAL A 131 5.40 -20.93 5.23
N ASN A 132 6.10 -20.19 4.40
CA ASN A 132 7.56 -20.19 4.40
C ASN A 132 8.03 -19.17 5.44
N ALA A 133 9.28 -19.31 5.91
CA ALA A 133 9.82 -18.42 6.94
C ALA A 133 9.86 -16.93 6.51
N SER A 134 9.85 -16.66 5.20
CA SER A 134 9.86 -15.30 4.65
C SER A 134 8.50 -14.62 4.79
N GLU A 135 7.40 -15.32 4.51
CA GLU A 135 6.03 -14.81 4.67
C GLU A 135 5.76 -14.48 6.15
N ALA A 136 6.07 -15.41 7.05
CA ALA A 136 5.90 -15.19 8.49
C ALA A 136 6.72 -13.98 8.99
N LYS A 137 7.90 -13.73 8.40
CA LYS A 137 8.70 -12.53 8.69
C LYS A 137 7.98 -11.25 8.27
N PHE A 138 7.39 -11.20 7.07
CA PHE A 138 6.67 -10.01 6.59
C PHE A 138 5.38 -9.76 7.39
N ILE A 139 4.61 -10.81 7.70
CA ILE A 139 3.42 -10.69 8.57
C ILE A 139 3.81 -10.16 9.95
N GLY A 140 4.83 -10.74 10.59
CA GLY A 140 5.28 -10.29 11.90
C GLY A 140 5.80 -8.84 11.92
N ARG A 141 6.42 -8.37 10.82
CA ARG A 141 6.80 -6.95 10.66
C ARG A 141 5.57 -6.06 10.50
N LEU A 142 4.61 -6.47 9.68
CA LEU A 142 3.37 -5.72 9.44
C LEU A 142 2.54 -5.57 10.73
N GLN A 143 2.43 -6.63 11.52
CA GLN A 143 1.78 -6.61 12.84
C GLN A 143 2.39 -5.56 13.78
N LYS A 144 3.73 -5.56 13.92
CA LYS A 144 4.46 -4.56 14.72
C LYS A 144 4.22 -3.13 14.21
N LEU A 145 4.32 -2.95 12.90
CA LEU A 145 4.17 -1.65 12.25
C LEU A 145 2.75 -1.08 12.42
N LEU A 146 1.73 -1.94 12.43
CA LEU A 146 0.34 -1.55 12.63
C LEU A 146 -0.09 -1.46 14.11
N GLY A 147 0.81 -1.76 15.05
CA GLY A 147 0.55 -1.64 16.49
C GLY A 147 -0.20 -2.83 17.11
N ARG A 148 -0.14 -4.01 16.49
CA ARG A 148 -0.65 -5.27 17.04
C ARG A 148 0.53 -6.16 17.38
N ALA A 149 0.94 -6.13 18.66
CA ALA A 149 2.00 -6.98 19.20
C ALA A 149 1.42 -7.92 20.26
#